data_AF-A0A9P8QCN4-F1
#
_entry.id   AF-A0A9P8QCN4-F1
#
_cell.length_a   1.000
_cell.length_b   1.000
_cell.length_c   1.000
_cell.angle_alpha   90.00
_cell.angle_beta   90.00
_cell.angle_gamma   90.00
#
_symmetry.space_group_name_H-M   'P 1'
#
loop_
_entity.id
_entity.type
_entity.pdbx_description
1 polymer ?
#
loop_
_entity_poly.entity_id
_entity_poly.type
_entity_poly.pdbx_seq_one_letter_code
_entity_poly.pdbx_strand_id
1 'polypeptide(L)'
;IITTQKILEGVDSVQEGFPMRKWSIEVHLLDQQGQISSDNIFDKVTYHLHPTFVNPTRVIKKPPFKIEEQGWGEFELFVVLTLLDKSGDRKIPHDLNFQSEYYEVDHKIKIPLSKSANLRRILVGDSSLGSGASGEDSGKRKAASAAISSPASDSTKTKKAKLNNGAATTSIKGNIDLEKLAENITKLGEDDLLGIVQMVTDNRTAEMNIENKIEEGEFTMDLYTLPDQLLKSMWDYVKKRIN
;
A
#
# COMPACT_ATOMS: atom_id res chain seq x y z
N ILE A 1 -6.97 3.93 15.07
CA ILE A 1 -7.86 4.62 14.10
C ILE A 1 -8.99 5.22 14.90
N ILE A 2 -9.27 6.51 14.74
CA ILE A 2 -10.34 7.21 15.46
C ILE A 2 -11.45 7.51 14.47
N THR A 3 -12.69 7.18 14.82
CA THR A 3 -13.87 7.48 14.01
C THR A 3 -14.84 8.33 14.81
N THR A 4 -15.36 9.36 14.16
CA THR A 4 -16.46 10.18 14.71
C THR A 4 -17.58 10.28 13.72
N GLN A 5 -18.81 10.39 14.20
CA GLN A 5 -19.98 10.59 13.37
C GLN A 5 -21.04 11.40 14.11
N LYS A 6 -21.88 12.10 13.34
CA LYS A 6 -23.08 12.76 13.84
C LYS A 6 -24.17 12.76 12.79
N ILE A 7 -25.42 12.73 13.24
CA ILE A 7 -26.58 12.97 12.38
C ILE A 7 -26.54 14.41 11.86
N LEU A 8 -26.85 14.59 10.58
CA LEU A 8 -27.04 15.90 9.98
C LEU A 8 -28.49 16.35 10.19
N GLU A 9 -28.69 17.30 11.09
CA GLU A 9 -29.99 17.91 11.31
C GLU A 9 -30.43 18.73 10.10
N GLY A 10 -31.73 18.66 9.75
CA GLY A 10 -32.29 19.42 8.64
C GLY A 10 -31.92 18.89 7.25
N VAL A 11 -31.34 17.69 7.15
CA VAL A 11 -31.12 16.98 5.89
C VAL A 11 -32.13 15.86 5.77
N ASP A 12 -32.92 15.88 4.69
CA ASP A 12 -33.90 14.83 4.42
C ASP A 12 -33.21 13.47 4.24
N SER A 13 -33.80 12.44 4.84
CA SER A 13 -33.31 11.07 4.68
C SER A 13 -33.49 10.62 3.24
N VAL A 14 -32.37 10.25 2.60
CA VAL A 14 -32.39 9.68 1.24
C VAL A 14 -32.97 8.26 1.25
N GLN A 15 -32.85 7.56 2.38
CA GLN A 15 -33.36 6.22 2.61
C GLN A 15 -34.30 6.23 3.82
N GLU A 16 -35.50 5.66 3.67
CA GLU A 16 -36.51 5.63 4.73
C GLU A 16 -35.98 4.93 5.99
N GLY A 17 -36.06 5.61 7.14
CA GLY A 17 -35.56 5.11 8.42
C GLY A 17 -34.06 5.33 8.68
N PHE A 18 -33.28 5.82 7.71
CA PHE A 18 -31.84 6.01 7.86
C PHE A 18 -31.45 7.48 7.69
N PRO A 19 -31.09 8.17 8.80
CA PRO A 19 -30.70 9.58 8.72
C PRO A 19 -29.34 9.74 8.04
N MET A 20 -29.17 10.84 7.31
CA MET A 20 -27.86 11.23 6.79
C MET A 20 -26.92 11.58 7.95
N ARG A 21 -25.68 11.10 7.88
CA ARG A 21 -24.64 11.37 8.88
C ARG A 21 -23.44 12.02 8.22
N LYS A 22 -22.77 12.90 8.96
CA LYS A 22 -21.40 13.31 8.67
C LYS A 22 -20.49 12.47 9.55
N TRP A 23 -19.51 11.82 8.96
CA TRP A 23 -18.52 11.03 9.66
C TRP A 23 -17.10 11.44 9.27
N SER A 24 -16.14 11.14 10.14
CA SER A 24 -14.73 11.34 9.87
C SER A 24 -13.88 10.22 10.46
N ILE A 25 -12.79 9.89 9.77
CA ILE A 25 -11.83 8.86 10.19
C ILE A 25 -10.44 9.49 10.21
N GLU A 26 -9.71 9.26 11.29
CA GLU A 26 -8.34 9.74 11.51
C GLU A 26 -7.41 8.58 11.85
N VAL A 27 -6.15 8.70 11.41
CA VAL A 27 -5.09 7.73 11.71
C VAL A 27 -4.02 8.41 12.54
N HIS A 28 -3.82 7.85 13.73
CA HIS A 28 -2.83 8.29 14.71
C HIS A 28 -1.86 7.15 15.02
N LEU A 29 -0.61 7.50 15.32
CA LEU A 29 0.37 6.57 15.85
C LEU A 29 0.31 6.60 17.38
N LEU A 30 0.42 5.45 18.02
CA LEU A 30 0.54 5.36 19.47
C LEU A 30 2.00 5.14 19.88
N ASP A 31 2.41 5.76 20.98
CA ASP A 31 3.72 5.55 21.61
C ASP A 31 3.74 4.29 22.51
N GLN A 32 4.84 4.09 23.23
CA GLN A 32 4.99 2.93 24.13
C GLN A 32 4.05 2.98 25.35
N GLN A 33 3.50 4.14 25.66
CA GLN A 33 2.58 4.40 26.75
C GLN A 33 1.10 4.37 26.28
N GLY A 34 0.86 4.09 24.99
CA GLY A 34 -0.47 4.09 24.39
C GLY A 34 -1.05 5.49 24.18
N GLN A 35 -0.23 6.54 24.21
CA GLN A 35 -0.66 7.91 23.92
C GLN A 35 -0.45 8.23 22.45
N ILE A 36 -1.25 9.18 21.92
CA ILE A 36 -1.10 9.66 20.55
C ILE A 36 0.26 10.34 20.40
N SER A 37 1.11 9.80 19.53
CA SER A 37 2.40 10.36 19.19
C SER A 37 2.26 11.47 18.15
N SER A 38 3.12 12.49 18.25
CA SER A 38 3.29 13.52 17.21
C SER A 38 4.12 13.03 16.00
N ASP A 39 4.74 11.87 16.11
CA ASP A 39 5.55 11.29 15.05
C ASP A 39 4.69 10.80 13.88
N ASN A 40 5.26 10.85 12.67
CA ASN A 40 4.62 10.32 11.48
C ASN A 40 5.52 9.30 10.80
N ILE A 41 4.97 8.12 10.54
CA ILE A 41 5.65 7.02 9.84
C ILE A 41 5.01 6.69 8.48
N PHE A 42 4.03 7.50 8.03
CA PHE A 42 3.30 7.27 6.79
C PHE A 42 3.52 8.41 5.78
N ASP A 43 3.78 8.05 4.52
CA ASP A 43 3.80 8.99 3.39
C ASP A 43 2.38 9.43 3.02
N LYS A 44 1.44 8.48 3.08
CA LYS A 44 0.01 8.69 2.78
C LYS A 44 -0.84 7.58 3.41
N VAL A 45 -2.12 7.90 3.57
CA VAL A 45 -3.18 6.94 3.87
C VAL A 45 -4.17 6.96 2.71
N THR A 46 -4.55 5.77 2.25
CA THR A 46 -5.57 5.58 1.22
C THR A 46 -6.79 4.91 1.82
N TYR A 47 -7.95 5.54 1.72
CA TYR A 47 -9.24 4.99 2.13
C TYR A 47 -9.95 4.43 0.91
N HIS A 48 -10.33 3.15 0.96
CA HIS A 48 -11.18 2.51 -0.05
C HIS A 48 -12.61 2.46 0.48
N LEU A 49 -13.37 3.50 0.18
CA LEU A 49 -14.77 3.65 0.56
C LEU A 49 -15.67 2.68 -0.23
N HIS A 50 -16.92 2.56 0.22
CA HIS A 50 -17.93 1.80 -0.51
C HIS A 50 -18.09 2.32 -1.96
N PRO A 51 -18.34 1.46 -2.97
CA PRO A 51 -18.43 1.86 -4.37
C PRO A 51 -19.49 2.90 -4.71
N THR A 52 -20.48 3.13 -3.82
CA THR A 52 -21.52 4.15 -3.99
C THR A 52 -21.00 5.58 -3.84
N PHE A 53 -19.82 5.78 -3.24
CA PHE A 53 -19.20 7.10 -3.14
C PHE A 53 -18.59 7.52 -4.47
N VAL A 54 -18.76 8.79 -4.84
CA VAL A 54 -18.01 9.37 -5.97
C VAL A 54 -16.54 9.37 -5.61
N ASN A 55 -15.71 8.82 -6.52
CA ASN A 55 -14.29 8.57 -6.30
C ASN A 55 -14.04 7.79 -5.00
N PRO A 56 -14.41 6.50 -4.92
CA PRO A 56 -14.41 5.76 -3.66
C PRO A 56 -13.00 5.55 -3.08
N THR A 57 -11.94 5.75 -3.86
CA THR A 57 -10.56 5.71 -3.37
C THR A 57 -10.05 7.12 -3.05
N ARG A 58 -9.75 7.39 -1.79
CA ARG A 58 -9.32 8.72 -1.30
C ARG A 58 -7.92 8.65 -0.72
N VAL A 59 -7.05 9.56 -1.14
CA VAL A 59 -5.64 9.59 -0.71
C VAL A 59 -5.36 10.84 0.10
N ILE A 60 -5.02 10.68 1.38
CA ILE A 60 -4.63 11.76 2.28
C ILE A 60 -3.15 11.66 2.58
N LYS A 61 -2.41 12.76 2.43
CA LYS A 61 -0.93 12.78 2.53
C LYS A 61 -0.40 13.48 3.79
N LYS A 62 -1.29 14.03 4.62
CA LYS A 62 -0.89 14.82 5.80
C LYS A 62 -1.55 14.25 7.05
N PRO A 63 -0.80 14.06 8.15
CA PRO A 63 -1.38 13.75 9.46
C PRO A 63 -2.42 14.82 9.86
N PRO A 64 -3.50 14.44 10.59
CA PRO A 64 -3.84 13.10 11.11
C PRO A 64 -4.51 12.19 10.07
N PHE A 65 -4.26 12.45 8.78
CA PHE A 65 -4.81 11.72 7.64
C PHE A 65 -6.33 11.75 7.56
N LYS A 66 -6.94 12.79 8.16
CA LYS A 66 -8.39 12.93 8.27
C LYS A 66 -9.09 12.86 6.92
N ILE A 67 -10.07 11.98 6.84
CA ILE A 67 -11.12 12.01 5.83
C ILE A 67 -12.44 12.42 6.49
N GLU A 68 -13.23 13.26 5.81
CA GLU A 68 -14.59 13.60 6.22
C GLU A 68 -15.54 13.33 5.05
N GLU A 69 -16.67 12.70 5.35
CA GLU A 69 -17.65 12.30 4.34
C GLU A 69 -19.07 12.27 4.91
N GLN A 70 -20.04 12.10 4.02
CA GLN A 70 -21.45 12.00 4.40
C GLN A 70 -22.09 10.74 3.82
N GLY A 71 -22.91 10.07 4.63
CA GLY A 71 -23.61 8.87 4.21
C GLY A 71 -24.63 8.42 5.24
N TRP A 72 -25.54 7.55 4.80
CA TRP A 72 -26.59 6.96 5.63
C TRP A 72 -26.27 5.52 6.04
N GLY A 73 -25.34 4.85 5.34
CA GLY A 73 -25.03 3.43 5.50
C GLY A 73 -23.72 3.17 6.23
N GLU A 74 -23.70 2.03 6.93
CA GLU A 74 -22.53 1.42 7.56
C GLU A 74 -21.86 0.47 6.56
N PHE A 75 -20.53 0.34 6.62
CA PHE A 75 -19.79 -0.56 5.73
C PHE A 75 -18.36 -0.81 6.23
N GLU A 76 -17.80 -1.96 5.86
CA GLU A 76 -16.36 -2.20 6.01
C GLU A 76 -15.58 -1.51 4.89
N LEU A 77 -14.50 -0.82 5.25
CA LEU A 77 -13.56 -0.22 4.31
C LEU A 77 -12.12 -0.66 4.59
N PHE A 78 -11.27 -0.56 3.57
CA PHE A 78 -9.84 -0.74 3.75
C PHE A 78 -9.12 0.59 3.89
N VAL A 79 -8.33 0.70 4.97
CA VAL A 79 -7.38 1.79 5.22
C VAL A 79 -5.98 1.28 4.89
N VAL A 80 -5.42 1.75 3.77
CA VAL A 80 -4.08 1.38 3.32
C VAL A 80 -3.08 2.45 3.78
N LEU A 81 -2.19 2.07 4.70
CA LEU A 81 -1.13 2.90 5.22
C LEU A 81 0.14 2.69 4.39
N THR A 82 0.58 3.70 3.64
CA THR A 82 1.86 3.66 2.92
C THR A 82 2.94 4.20 3.83
N LEU A 83 3.90 3.34 4.21
CA LEU A 83 5.02 3.72 5.07
C LEU A 83 5.99 4.67 4.34
N LEU A 84 6.68 5.53 5.10
CA LEU A 84 7.73 6.40 4.58
C LEU A 84 8.81 5.62 3.81
N ASP A 85 9.50 6.32 2.91
CA ASP A 85 10.61 5.82 2.11
C ASP A 85 10.27 4.57 1.29
N LYS A 86 8.99 4.42 0.90
CA LYS A 86 8.50 3.25 0.17
C LYS A 86 8.77 1.94 0.91
N SER A 87 8.66 1.94 2.23
CA SER A 87 8.93 0.76 3.07
C SER A 87 7.81 -0.30 3.04
N GLY A 88 6.85 -0.16 2.11
CA GLY A 88 5.73 -1.05 1.89
C GLY A 88 4.42 -0.50 2.45
N ASP A 89 3.33 -1.18 2.09
CA ASP A 89 1.98 -0.82 2.50
C ASP A 89 1.46 -1.75 3.61
N ARG A 90 0.54 -1.23 4.42
CA ARG A 90 -0.23 -1.99 5.43
C ARG A 90 -1.71 -1.75 5.21
N LYS A 91 -2.43 -2.80 4.81
CA LYS A 91 -3.88 -2.77 4.59
C LYS A 91 -4.59 -3.19 5.87
N ILE A 92 -5.45 -2.32 6.38
CA ILE A 92 -6.21 -2.53 7.62
C ILE A 92 -7.70 -2.51 7.28
N PRO A 93 -8.48 -3.56 7.60
CA PRO A 93 -9.93 -3.48 7.57
C PRO A 93 -10.43 -2.59 8.70
N HIS A 94 -11.37 -1.70 8.40
CA HIS A 94 -12.01 -0.81 9.36
C HIS A 94 -13.51 -0.80 9.12
N ASP A 95 -14.27 -1.12 10.17
CA ASP A 95 -15.73 -1.07 10.14
C ASP A 95 -16.21 0.35 10.46
N LEU A 96 -16.89 0.97 9.50
CA LEU A 96 -17.62 2.22 9.71
C LEU A 96 -19.04 1.90 10.16
N ASN A 97 -19.31 2.07 11.45
CA ASN A 97 -20.64 1.88 12.04
C ASN A 97 -21.09 3.11 12.84
N PHE A 98 -22.38 3.14 13.19
CA PHE A 98 -23.02 4.27 13.86
C PHE A 98 -23.55 3.90 15.25
N GLN A 99 -23.02 2.83 15.85
CA GLN A 99 -23.36 2.40 17.21
C GLN A 99 -22.95 3.42 18.28
N SER A 100 -21.93 4.24 17.98
CA SER A 100 -21.43 5.31 18.85
C SER A 100 -21.06 6.55 18.04
N GLU A 101 -21.12 7.74 18.64
CA GLU A 101 -20.69 9.00 17.99
C GLU A 101 -19.17 9.11 17.88
N TYR A 102 -18.45 8.40 18.74
CA TYR A 102 -16.99 8.32 18.77
C TYR A 102 -16.59 6.89 19.11
N TYR A 103 -15.62 6.34 18.39
CA TYR A 103 -14.95 5.10 18.77
C TYR A 103 -13.53 5.06 18.22
N GLU A 104 -12.69 4.25 18.86
CA GLU A 104 -11.29 4.05 18.47
C GLU A 104 -10.97 2.56 18.38
N VAL A 105 -10.17 2.21 17.36
CA VAL A 105 -9.74 0.84 17.09
C VAL A 105 -8.23 0.81 16.92
N ASP A 106 -7.56 0.06 17.78
CA ASP A 106 -6.12 -0.12 17.75
C ASP A 106 -5.71 -1.28 16.85
N HIS A 107 -4.71 -1.02 15.99
CA HIS A 107 -4.16 -2.03 15.10
C HIS A 107 -2.65 -2.12 15.25
N LYS A 108 -2.16 -3.35 15.46
CA LYS A 108 -0.72 -3.63 15.50
C LYS A 108 -0.20 -3.94 14.10
N ILE A 109 0.76 -3.16 13.62
CA ILE A 109 1.40 -3.36 12.31
C ILE A 109 2.89 -3.71 12.46
N LYS A 110 3.40 -4.57 11.57
CA LYS A 110 4.84 -4.90 11.52
C LYS A 110 5.56 -3.95 10.56
N ILE A 111 6.61 -3.27 11.02
CA ILE A 111 7.36 -2.29 10.21
C ILE A 111 8.74 -2.84 9.86
N PRO A 112 9.11 -2.93 8.56
CA PRO A 112 10.40 -3.46 8.14
C PRO A 112 11.48 -2.40 8.28
N LEU A 113 12.12 -2.36 9.44
CA LEU A 113 13.15 -1.35 9.74
C LEU A 113 14.39 -1.46 8.84
N SER A 114 14.65 -2.59 8.18
CA SER A 114 15.82 -2.75 7.30
C SER A 114 15.84 -1.83 6.08
N LYS A 115 14.69 -1.33 5.64
CA LYS A 115 14.56 -0.60 4.38
C LYS A 115 14.67 0.91 4.52
N SER A 116 14.56 1.47 5.74
CA SER A 116 14.54 2.92 5.96
C SER A 116 15.27 3.33 7.24
N ALA A 117 16.27 4.20 7.07
CA ALA A 117 16.96 4.85 8.18
C ALA A 117 16.07 5.88 8.90
N ASN A 118 15.16 6.54 8.18
CA ASN A 118 14.23 7.50 8.78
C ASN A 118 13.22 6.81 9.69
N LEU A 119 12.61 5.70 9.24
CA LEU A 119 11.70 4.90 10.06
C LEU A 119 12.41 4.33 11.29
N ARG A 120 13.65 3.86 11.15
CA ARG A 120 14.47 3.44 12.30
C ARG A 120 14.64 4.57 13.31
N ARG A 121 15.02 5.77 12.85
CA ARG A 121 15.21 6.93 13.73
C ARG A 121 13.92 7.29 14.47
N ILE A 122 12.79 7.34 13.78
CA ILE A 122 11.49 7.70 14.36
C ILE A 122 11.04 6.65 15.38
N LEU A 123 11.14 5.36 15.04
CA LEU A 123 10.56 4.28 15.85
C LEU A 123 11.45 3.79 16.99
N VAL A 124 12.78 3.89 16.85
CA VAL A 124 13.76 3.39 17.84
C VAL A 124 14.43 4.54 18.62
N GLY A 125 14.36 5.77 18.10
CA GLY A 125 15.16 6.88 18.60
C GLY A 125 16.65 6.76 18.22
N ASP A 126 17.42 7.81 18.49
CA ASP A 126 18.88 7.85 18.24
C ASP A 126 19.70 6.95 19.21
N SER A 127 19.02 6.30 20.15
CA SER A 127 19.60 5.53 21.26
C SER A 127 20.19 4.17 20.86
N SER A 128 20.14 3.79 19.58
CA SER A 128 20.57 2.47 19.09
C SER A 128 21.81 2.51 18.16
N LEU A 129 22.64 3.55 18.24
CA LEU A 129 24.04 3.48 17.77
C LEU A 129 24.96 3.06 18.92
N GLY A 130 24.72 1.86 19.46
CA GLY A 130 25.48 1.26 20.55
C GLY A 130 26.00 -0.14 20.18
N SER A 131 27.28 -0.18 19.78
CA SER A 131 28.27 -1.27 19.94
C SER A 131 27.87 -2.73 19.66
N GLY A 132 28.44 -3.30 18.59
CA GLY A 132 28.54 -4.76 18.46
C GLY A 132 29.02 -5.28 17.10
N ALA A 133 30.28 -5.05 16.73
CA ALA A 133 31.09 -5.99 15.94
C ALA A 133 32.53 -5.46 15.81
N SER A 134 33.36 -5.84 16.77
CA SER A 134 34.80 -5.96 16.62
C SER A 134 35.13 -7.03 15.58
N GLY A 135 36.01 -6.70 14.64
CA GLY A 135 36.66 -7.61 13.70
C GLY A 135 37.83 -6.88 13.06
N GLU A 136 39.01 -7.08 13.64
CA GLU A 136 40.31 -6.56 13.22
C GLU A 136 40.63 -6.89 11.75
N ASP A 137 41.16 -5.93 10.99
CA ASP A 137 42.46 -6.14 10.33
C ASP A 137 43.21 -4.83 10.07
N SER A 138 44.34 -4.74 10.78
CA SER A 138 45.62 -4.11 10.49
C SER A 138 45.90 -3.62 9.06
N GLY A 139 46.26 -2.33 8.91
CA GLY A 139 46.73 -1.83 7.62
C GLY A 139 47.30 -0.40 7.60
N LYS A 140 48.42 -0.19 8.31
CA LYS A 140 49.49 0.82 8.07
C LYS A 140 49.12 2.27 7.70
N ARG A 141 49.50 3.15 8.63
CA ARG A 141 49.77 4.59 8.47
C ARG A 141 50.81 4.86 7.35
N LYS A 142 50.60 5.91 6.56
CA LYS A 142 51.62 6.96 6.34
C LYS A 142 50.99 8.28 5.88
N ALA A 143 51.35 9.35 6.58
CA ALA A 143 50.99 10.73 6.32
C ALA A 143 51.89 11.40 5.27
N ALA A 144 51.33 12.34 4.52
CA ALA A 144 51.90 13.60 3.97
C ALA A 144 50.80 14.22 3.08
N SER A 145 50.14 15.33 3.44
CA SER A 145 50.60 16.73 3.38
C SER A 145 51.09 17.17 1.99
N ALA A 146 50.24 17.88 1.22
CA ALA A 146 50.54 19.20 0.61
C ALA A 146 49.53 19.61 -0.50
N ALA A 147 49.15 20.90 -0.44
CA ALA A 147 48.82 21.85 -1.52
C ALA A 147 47.73 21.48 -2.55
N ILE A 148 46.57 22.16 -2.53
CA ILE A 148 46.26 23.43 -3.23
C ILE A 148 46.50 23.37 -4.75
N SER A 149 45.40 23.31 -5.52
CA SER A 149 45.10 24.24 -6.62
C SER A 149 43.80 23.84 -7.34
N SER A 150 42.83 24.75 -7.35
CA SER A 150 41.81 24.82 -8.40
C SER A 150 42.45 25.38 -9.67
N PRO A 151 41.88 25.13 -10.86
CA PRO A 151 41.02 26.18 -11.41
C PRO A 151 39.77 25.65 -12.14
N ALA A 152 38.84 26.59 -12.30
CA ALA A 152 37.52 26.47 -12.90
C ALA A 152 37.52 26.47 -14.45
N SER A 153 36.46 25.91 -15.05
CA SER A 153 35.68 26.43 -16.21
C SER A 153 34.76 25.30 -16.71
N ASP A 154 33.45 25.38 -16.52
CA ASP A 154 32.44 26.00 -17.42
C ASP A 154 32.05 25.14 -18.64
N SER A 155 30.78 24.67 -18.69
CA SER A 155 29.86 24.81 -19.85
C SER A 155 28.66 23.83 -19.79
N THR A 156 27.51 24.38 -19.38
CA THR A 156 26.16 24.31 -20.02
C THR A 156 25.73 23.15 -20.97
N LYS A 157 24.58 22.49 -20.68
CA LYS A 157 23.29 22.51 -21.44
C LYS A 157 22.36 21.31 -21.19
N THR A 158 21.26 21.59 -20.49
CA THR A 158 19.84 21.25 -20.78
C THR A 158 19.48 20.16 -21.82
N LYS A 159 18.52 19.29 -21.44
CA LYS A 159 17.27 19.07 -22.21
C LYS A 159 16.15 18.43 -21.37
N LYS A 160 15.08 19.21 -21.15
CA LYS A 160 13.70 18.77 -20.85
C LYS A 160 13.03 18.28 -22.15
N ALA A 161 12.17 17.27 -22.07
CA ALA A 161 10.96 17.10 -22.90
C ALA A 161 10.04 16.12 -22.14
N LYS A 162 8.95 16.57 -21.50
CA LYS A 162 7.61 16.95 -22.00
C LYS A 162 6.71 15.74 -22.30
N LEU A 163 5.53 15.81 -21.67
CA LEU A 163 4.37 14.92 -21.74
C LEU A 163 3.95 14.51 -23.15
N ASN A 164 3.26 13.37 -23.27
CA ASN A 164 2.15 13.19 -24.22
C ASN A 164 1.09 12.20 -23.70
N ASN A 165 -0.16 12.52 -24.03
CA ASN A 165 -1.40 11.82 -23.73
C ASN A 165 -1.58 10.50 -24.49
N GLY A 166 -2.33 9.57 -23.87
CA GLY A 166 -3.42 8.80 -24.49
C GLY A 166 -3.08 7.83 -25.62
N ALA A 167 -2.75 6.59 -25.27
CA ALA A 167 -3.00 5.39 -26.06
C ALA A 167 -3.01 4.19 -25.11
N ALA A 168 -3.92 3.24 -25.32
CA ALA A 168 -4.10 2.02 -24.55
C ALA A 168 -2.75 1.43 -24.10
N THR A 169 -2.45 1.54 -22.81
CA THR A 169 -1.28 0.91 -22.23
C THR A 169 -1.55 -0.58 -22.19
N THR A 170 -1.10 -1.28 -23.24
CA THR A 170 -0.87 -2.72 -23.16
C THR A 170 -0.05 -2.95 -21.90
N SER A 171 -0.68 -3.56 -20.92
CA SER A 171 -0.18 -3.60 -19.56
C SER A 171 0.87 -4.69 -19.46
N ILE A 172 2.10 -4.36 -19.88
CA ILE A 172 3.22 -5.28 -19.92
C ILE A 172 3.96 -5.23 -18.59
N LYS A 173 3.93 -6.33 -17.83
CA LYS A 173 4.70 -6.51 -16.59
C LYS A 173 5.67 -7.69 -16.77
N GLY A 174 6.97 -7.46 -16.57
CA GLY A 174 7.98 -8.53 -16.68
C GLY A 174 8.07 -9.22 -18.05
N ASN A 175 7.78 -8.50 -19.15
CA ASN A 175 7.64 -9.00 -20.53
C ASN A 175 6.38 -9.86 -20.79
N ILE A 176 5.38 -9.81 -19.91
CA ILE A 176 4.13 -10.53 -20.04
C ILE A 176 2.99 -9.54 -20.24
N ASP A 177 2.18 -9.81 -21.25
CA ASP A 177 0.99 -9.04 -21.58
C ASP A 177 -0.16 -9.50 -20.67
N LEU A 178 -0.47 -8.70 -19.64
CA LEU A 178 -1.45 -9.06 -18.60
C LEU A 178 -2.87 -9.20 -19.16
N GLU A 179 -3.21 -8.43 -20.20
CA GLU A 179 -4.51 -8.50 -20.86
C GLU A 179 -4.65 -9.85 -21.57
N LYS A 180 -3.63 -10.26 -22.33
CA LYS A 180 -3.62 -11.57 -22.98
C LYS A 180 -3.59 -12.71 -21.95
N LEU A 181 -2.92 -12.53 -20.82
CA LEU A 181 -2.88 -13.54 -19.77
C LEU A 181 -4.29 -13.75 -19.20
N ALA A 182 -4.99 -12.65 -18.87
CA ALA A 182 -6.36 -12.70 -18.39
C ALA A 182 -7.30 -13.35 -19.41
N GLU A 183 -7.22 -12.96 -20.68
CA GLU A 183 -8.03 -13.52 -21.77
C GLU A 183 -7.75 -15.02 -21.99
N ASN A 184 -6.51 -15.45 -21.79
CA ASN A 184 -6.15 -16.84 -21.94
C ASN A 184 -6.61 -17.68 -20.75
N ILE A 185 -6.53 -17.16 -19.52
CA ILE A 185 -7.03 -17.86 -18.33
C ILE A 185 -8.53 -18.17 -18.47
N THR A 186 -9.35 -17.29 -19.05
CA THR A 186 -10.79 -17.55 -19.25
C THR A 186 -11.09 -18.65 -20.27
N LYS A 187 -10.10 -19.08 -21.06
CA LYS A 187 -10.22 -20.17 -22.05
C LYS A 187 -9.79 -21.53 -21.49
N LEU A 188 -9.29 -21.59 -20.26
CA LEU A 188 -8.88 -22.84 -19.62
C LEU A 188 -10.08 -23.66 -19.14
N GLY A 189 -9.95 -24.99 -19.17
CA GLY A 189 -10.91 -25.90 -18.56
C GLY A 189 -10.80 -25.93 -17.03
N GLU A 190 -11.78 -26.53 -16.36
CA GLU A 190 -11.87 -26.59 -14.89
C GLU A 190 -10.61 -27.20 -14.23
N ASP A 191 -10.11 -28.31 -14.77
CA ASP A 191 -8.89 -28.98 -14.28
C ASP A 191 -7.63 -28.08 -14.39
N ASP A 192 -7.60 -27.22 -15.40
CA ASP A 192 -6.47 -26.33 -15.66
C ASP A 192 -6.55 -25.05 -14.82
N LEU A 193 -7.77 -24.58 -14.55
CA LEU A 193 -8.02 -23.50 -13.59
C LEU A 193 -7.60 -23.91 -12.18
N LEU A 194 -7.88 -25.14 -11.77
CA LEU A 194 -7.41 -25.70 -10.49
C LEU A 194 -5.89 -25.63 -10.36
N GLY A 195 -5.14 -25.92 -11.42
CA GLY A 195 -3.68 -25.81 -11.36
C GLY A 195 -3.18 -24.37 -11.32
N ILE A 196 -3.90 -23.41 -11.92
CA ILE A 196 -3.60 -21.98 -11.71
C ILE A 196 -3.83 -21.58 -10.25
N VAL A 197 -4.96 -21.98 -9.67
CA VAL A 197 -5.29 -21.75 -8.25
C VAL A 197 -4.21 -22.33 -7.35
N GLN A 198 -3.76 -23.55 -7.65
CA GLN A 198 -2.67 -24.22 -6.91
C GLN A 198 -1.36 -23.43 -7.01
N MET A 199 -0.94 -23.02 -8.22
CA MET A 199 0.30 -22.24 -8.41
C MET A 199 0.28 -20.91 -7.65
N VAL A 200 -0.87 -20.24 -7.64
CA VAL A 200 -1.07 -18.97 -6.94
C VAL A 200 -1.08 -19.17 -5.41
N THR A 201 -1.68 -20.27 -4.94
CA THR A 201 -1.75 -20.62 -3.52
C THR A 201 -0.38 -21.02 -2.96
N ASP A 202 0.37 -21.85 -3.70
CA ASP A 202 1.71 -22.33 -3.30
C ASP A 202 2.76 -21.21 -3.24
N ASN A 203 2.56 -20.16 -4.03
CA ASN A 203 3.44 -19.00 -4.10
C ASN A 203 2.81 -17.75 -3.47
N ARG A 204 1.82 -17.93 -2.59
CA ARG A 204 1.09 -16.80 -1.99
C ARG A 204 2.03 -15.91 -1.18
N THR A 205 2.05 -14.64 -1.53
CA THR A 205 2.80 -13.60 -0.80
C THR A 205 1.84 -12.60 -0.17
N ALA A 206 2.34 -11.86 0.83
CA ALA A 206 1.55 -10.83 1.51
C ALA A 206 1.22 -9.61 0.61
N GLU A 207 1.84 -9.51 -0.56
CA GLU A 207 1.63 -8.42 -1.52
C GLU A 207 0.58 -8.79 -2.60
N MET A 208 0.19 -10.07 -2.70
CA MET A 208 -0.78 -10.57 -3.66
C MET A 208 -2.21 -10.36 -3.18
N ASN A 209 -3.06 -9.74 -4.00
CA ASN A 209 -4.48 -9.55 -3.72
C ASN A 209 -5.28 -10.71 -4.32
N ILE A 210 -5.60 -11.70 -3.49
CA ILE A 210 -6.31 -12.92 -3.86
C ILE A 210 -7.43 -13.16 -2.84
N GLU A 211 -8.64 -13.34 -3.34
CA GLU A 211 -9.80 -13.75 -2.55
C GLU A 211 -10.23 -15.15 -2.99
N ASN A 212 -10.32 -16.06 -2.02
CA ASN A 212 -10.76 -17.43 -2.26
C ASN A 212 -12.05 -17.64 -1.47
N LYS A 213 -13.19 -17.57 -2.16
CA LYS A 213 -14.52 -17.80 -1.58
C LYS A 213 -14.93 -19.25 -1.82
N ILE A 214 -14.41 -20.12 -0.96
CA ILE A 214 -14.57 -21.57 -1.07
C ILE A 214 -16.05 -21.99 -1.05
N GLU A 215 -16.89 -21.28 -0.27
CA GLU A 215 -18.33 -21.56 -0.17
C GLU A 215 -19.11 -21.20 -1.45
N GLU A 216 -18.65 -20.21 -2.21
CA GLU A 216 -19.27 -19.76 -3.46
C GLU A 216 -18.62 -20.41 -4.70
N GLY A 217 -17.54 -21.18 -4.51
CA GLY A 217 -16.74 -21.73 -5.62
C GLY A 217 -16.00 -20.65 -6.43
N GLU A 218 -15.87 -19.44 -5.89
CA GLU A 218 -15.29 -18.29 -6.58
C GLU A 218 -13.84 -18.05 -6.14
N PHE A 219 -12.94 -17.95 -7.12
CA PHE A 219 -11.54 -17.60 -6.91
C PHE A 219 -11.20 -16.35 -7.72
N THR A 220 -10.89 -15.25 -7.05
CA THR A 220 -10.50 -13.99 -7.68
C THR A 220 -9.07 -13.62 -7.33
N MET A 221 -8.34 -13.08 -8.31
CA MET A 221 -6.96 -12.66 -8.13
C MET A 221 -6.64 -11.44 -8.98
N ASP A 222 -5.85 -10.53 -8.42
CA ASP A 222 -5.33 -9.36 -9.14
C ASP A 222 -3.97 -9.68 -9.78
N LEU A 223 -3.94 -9.81 -11.11
CA LEU A 223 -2.73 -10.12 -11.86
C LEU A 223 -1.60 -9.08 -11.69
N TYR A 224 -1.93 -7.82 -11.39
CA TYR A 224 -0.92 -6.76 -11.18
C TYR A 224 -0.16 -6.93 -9.87
N THR A 225 -0.75 -7.65 -8.91
CA THR A 225 -0.15 -7.91 -7.61
C THR A 225 0.74 -9.16 -7.58
N LEU A 226 0.69 -9.97 -8.64
CA LEU A 226 1.47 -11.20 -8.74
C LEU A 226 2.96 -10.92 -9.03
N PRO A 227 3.92 -11.58 -8.36
CA PRO A 227 5.35 -11.46 -8.68
C PRO A 227 5.68 -11.86 -10.12
N ASP A 228 6.68 -11.23 -10.73
CA ASP A 228 7.07 -11.48 -12.13
C ASP A 228 7.40 -12.96 -12.41
N GLN A 229 8.01 -13.66 -11.45
CA GLN A 229 8.31 -15.08 -11.57
C GLN A 229 7.06 -15.96 -11.60
N LEU A 230 6.04 -15.61 -10.81
CA LEU A 230 4.76 -16.31 -10.78
C LEU A 230 3.96 -16.02 -12.06
N LEU A 231 3.92 -14.76 -12.49
CA LEU A 231 3.31 -14.37 -13.77
C LEU A 231 3.92 -15.13 -14.94
N LYS A 232 5.25 -15.27 -14.98
CA LYS A 232 5.93 -16.03 -16.02
C LYS A 232 5.56 -17.52 -15.99
N SER A 233 5.56 -18.11 -14.81
CA SER A 233 5.17 -19.51 -14.63
C SER A 233 3.72 -19.76 -15.06
N MET A 234 2.80 -18.86 -14.67
CA MET A 234 1.40 -18.92 -15.09
C MET A 234 1.25 -18.72 -16.60
N TRP A 235 1.95 -17.75 -17.18
CA TRP A 235 1.93 -17.50 -18.63
C TRP A 235 2.36 -18.74 -19.42
N ASP A 236 3.46 -19.38 -19.03
CA ASP A 236 3.96 -20.60 -19.69
C ASP A 236 2.98 -21.78 -19.49
N TYR A 237 2.40 -21.92 -18.30
CA TYR A 237 1.39 -22.93 -17.97
C TYR A 237 0.12 -22.78 -18.81
N VAL A 238 -0.37 -21.55 -18.95
CA VAL A 238 -1.58 -21.19 -19.72
C VAL A 238 -1.33 -21.42 -21.21
N LYS A 239 -0.20 -20.93 -21.73
CA LYS A 239 0.17 -21.05 -23.14
C LYS A 239 0.31 -22.50 -23.59
N LYS A 240 0.75 -23.40 -22.70
CA LYS A 240 0.89 -24.84 -23.00
C LYS A 240 -0.45 -25.59 -23.10
N ARG A 241 -1.54 -25.00 -22.63
CA ARG A 241 -2.87 -25.63 -22.57
C ARG A 241 -3.87 -25.10 -23.59
N ILE A 242 -3.62 -23.90 -24.08
CA ILE A 242 -4.45 -23.24 -25.10
C ILE A 242 -3.90 -23.51 -26.52
N ASN A 243 -2.64 -23.92 -26.62
CA ASN A 243 -2.03 -24.46 -27.84
C ASN A 243 -2.10 -25.99 -27.84
#